data_AF-A0A926BSS4-F1
#
_entry.id   AF-A0A926BSS4-F1
#
_cell.length_a   1.000
_cell.length_b   1.000
_cell.length_c   1.000
_cell.angle_alpha   90.00
_cell.angle_beta   90.00
_cell.angle_gamma   90.00
#
_symmetry.space_group_name_H-M   'P 1'
#
loop_
_entity.id
_entity.type
_entity.pdbx_description
1 polymer ?
#
loop_
_entity_poly.entity_id
_entity_poly.type
_entity_poly.pdbx_seq_one_letter_code
_entity_poly.pdbx_strand_id
1 'polypeptide(L)'
;AVRGAVMGAYAEAEYEPVALVLSPGDMVILTTDGITEARSTDKKFFELAGIARCVENALSTAPDESPEPIAQACLRSAKEWANGKLSDDACLLIARFIGMNTNITHEKNDRQTTKDRYVHGTPSGATIY
;
A
#
# COMPACT_ATOMS: atom_id res chain seq x y z
N ALA A 1 -4.18 -11.80 -2.03
CA ALA A 1 -5.31 -11.11 -1.39
C ALA A 1 -5.54 -11.71 -0.01
N VAL A 2 -5.83 -10.88 0.99
CA VAL A 2 -6.19 -11.30 2.36
C VAL A 2 -7.71 -11.38 2.47
N ARG A 3 -8.24 -12.22 3.37
CA ARG A 3 -9.68 -12.44 3.56
C ARG A 3 -10.07 -12.23 5.03
N GLY A 4 -11.31 -11.81 5.27
CA GLY A 4 -11.87 -11.63 6.61
C GLY A 4 -13.34 -11.20 6.52
N ALA A 5 -14.06 -11.27 7.64
CA ALA A 5 -15.42 -10.74 7.72
C ALA A 5 -15.41 -9.20 7.66
N VAL A 6 -16.51 -8.60 7.24
CA VAL A 6 -16.68 -7.14 7.34
C VAL A 6 -16.74 -6.75 8.82
N MET A 7 -16.05 -5.67 9.18
CA MET A 7 -16.04 -5.14 10.54
C MET A 7 -17.47 -4.88 11.03
N GLY A 8 -17.80 -5.44 12.20
CA GLY A 8 -19.11 -5.28 12.82
C GLY A 8 -20.23 -6.18 12.26
N ALA A 9 -19.97 -7.03 11.26
CA ALA A 9 -20.97 -7.98 10.76
C ALA A 9 -21.32 -9.07 11.79
N TYR A 10 -20.34 -9.47 12.60
CA TYR A 10 -20.51 -10.45 13.67
C TYR A 10 -19.81 -9.95 14.94
N ALA A 11 -20.49 -10.05 16.09
CA ALA A 11 -19.98 -9.60 17.38
C ALA A 11 -18.71 -10.36 17.82
N GLU A 12 -18.57 -11.61 17.39
CA GLU A 12 -17.45 -12.50 17.71
C GLU A 12 -16.49 -12.69 16.52
N ALA A 13 -16.46 -11.77 15.56
CA ALA A 13 -15.52 -11.85 14.46
C ALA A 13 -14.08 -11.69 14.98
N GLU A 14 -13.26 -12.72 14.79
CA GLU A 14 -11.82 -12.66 15.01
C GLU A 14 -11.10 -12.31 13.70
N TYR A 15 -10.07 -11.46 13.79
CA TYR A 15 -9.26 -11.03 12.65
C TYR A 15 -7.84 -11.55 12.83
N GLU A 16 -7.42 -12.42 11.92
CA GLU A 16 -6.06 -12.95 11.94
C GLU A 16 -5.10 -11.98 11.24
N PRO A 17 -4.00 -11.58 11.90
CA PRO A 17 -2.98 -10.79 11.24
C PRO A 17 -2.22 -11.65 10.23
N VAL A 18 -1.90 -11.08 9.07
CA VAL A 18 -0.99 -11.68 8.09
C VAL A 18 0.32 -10.91 8.12
N ALA A 19 1.43 -11.62 8.29
CA ALA A 19 2.77 -11.07 8.23
C ALA A 19 3.44 -11.39 6.88
N LEU A 20 4.18 -10.42 6.35
CA LEU A 20 4.96 -10.54 5.11
C LEU A 20 6.38 -10.05 5.38
N VAL A 21 7.37 -10.72 4.81
CA VAL A 21 8.77 -10.26 4.82
C VAL A 21 8.98 -9.43 3.56
N LEU A 22 9.40 -8.16 3.72
CA LEU A 22 9.66 -7.24 2.62
C LEU A 22 11.16 -7.07 2.40
N SER A 23 11.56 -7.04 1.13
CA SER A 23 12.89 -6.66 0.67
C SER A 23 12.87 -5.22 0.15
N PRO A 24 13.99 -4.47 0.25
CA PRO A 24 14.07 -3.14 -0.35
C PRO A 24 13.66 -3.16 -1.83
N GLY A 25 12.77 -2.26 -2.21
CA GLY A 25 12.15 -2.20 -3.54
C GLY A 25 10.75 -2.81 -3.60
N ASP A 26 10.37 -3.68 -2.66
CA ASP A 26 9.03 -4.26 -2.63
C ASP A 26 7.95 -3.19 -2.45
N MET A 27 6.82 -3.38 -3.13
CA MET A 27 5.67 -2.51 -3.01
C MET A 27 4.46 -3.23 -2.42
N VAL A 28 3.82 -2.59 -1.45
CA VAL A 28 2.54 -3.00 -0.89
C VAL A 28 1.46 -2.09 -1.46
N ILE A 29 0.45 -2.70 -2.06
CA ILE A 29 -0.69 -2.00 -2.67
C ILE A 29 -1.94 -2.37 -1.89
N LEU A 30 -2.66 -1.34 -1.42
CA LEU A 30 -3.95 -1.48 -0.74
C LEU A 30 -5.00 -0.73 -1.54
N THR A 31 -6.19 -1.30 -1.66
CA THR A 31 -7.25 -0.72 -2.50
C THR A 31 -8.63 -1.04 -1.96
N THR A 32 -9.61 -0.19 -2.26
CA THR A 32 -11.04 -0.49 -2.09
C THR A 32 -11.62 -1.17 -3.33
N ASP A 33 -12.77 -1.79 -3.17
CA ASP A 33 -13.52 -2.44 -4.25
C ASP A 33 -13.93 -1.47 -5.36
N GLY A 34 -14.15 -0.18 -5.08
CA GLY A 34 -14.42 0.83 -6.12
C GLY A 34 -13.39 0.92 -7.24
N ILE A 35 -12.15 0.45 -7.03
CA ILE A 35 -11.17 0.23 -8.11
C ILE A 35 -11.36 -1.13 -8.78
N THR A 36 -11.35 -2.22 -8.01
CA THR A 36 -11.37 -3.59 -8.59
C THR A 36 -12.69 -3.93 -9.28
N GLU A 37 -13.79 -3.33 -8.84
CA GLU A 37 -15.12 -3.49 -9.44
C GLU A 37 -15.43 -2.44 -10.51
N ALA A 38 -14.47 -1.58 -10.85
CA ALA A 38 -14.57 -0.70 -12.01
C ALA A 38 -14.93 -1.53 -13.26
N ARG A 39 -15.96 -1.10 -13.97
CA ARG A 39 -16.67 -1.99 -14.90
C ARG A 39 -16.70 -1.43 -16.30
N SER A 40 -16.23 -2.20 -17.28
CA SER A 40 -16.29 -1.82 -18.67
C SER A 40 -17.73 -1.81 -19.21
N THR A 41 -17.89 -1.27 -20.42
CA THR A 41 -19.15 -1.30 -21.18
C THR A 41 -19.70 -2.71 -21.33
N ASP A 42 -18.80 -3.69 -21.50
CA ASP A 42 -19.11 -5.12 -21.67
C ASP A 42 -19.30 -5.83 -20.32
N LYS A 43 -19.49 -5.07 -19.23
CA LYS A 43 -19.71 -5.55 -17.87
C LYS A 43 -18.55 -6.36 -17.27
N LYS A 44 -17.33 -6.21 -17.78
CA LYS A 44 -16.14 -6.86 -17.22
C LYS A 44 -15.52 -6.01 -16.11
N PHE A 45 -15.19 -6.64 -14.99
CA PHE A 45 -14.47 -6.01 -13.89
C PHE A 45 -13.01 -5.73 -14.25
N PHE A 46 -12.45 -4.70 -13.62
CA PHE A 46 -11.04 -4.35 -13.75
C PHE A 46 -10.14 -5.34 -12.99
N GLU A 47 -10.62 -5.77 -11.82
CA GLU A 47 -10.01 -6.76 -10.93
C GLU A 47 -8.60 -6.37 -10.45
N LEU A 48 -8.02 -7.21 -9.59
CA LEU A 48 -6.62 -7.05 -9.17
C LEU A 48 -5.64 -7.17 -10.34
N ALA A 49 -6.01 -7.91 -11.40
CA ALA A 49 -5.20 -8.06 -12.60
C ALA A 49 -5.04 -6.73 -13.37
N GLY A 50 -6.06 -5.87 -13.38
CA GLY A 50 -5.96 -4.54 -13.97
C GLY A 50 -4.95 -3.65 -13.23
N ILE A 51 -4.95 -3.70 -11.90
CA ILE A 51 -3.99 -2.98 -11.05
C ILE A 51 -2.57 -3.51 -11.29
N ALA A 52 -2.38 -4.84 -11.27
CA ALA A 52 -1.09 -5.47 -11.51
C ALA A 52 -0.49 -5.05 -12.86
N ARG A 53 -1.28 -5.12 -13.94
CA ARG A 53 -0.84 -4.69 -15.28
C ARG A 53 -0.43 -3.21 -15.31
N CYS A 54 -1.16 -2.34 -14.63
CA CYS A 54 -0.80 -0.93 -14.54
C CYS A 54 0.56 -0.72 -13.86
N VAL A 55 0.76 -1.37 -12.71
CA VAL A 55 2.01 -1.26 -11.94
C VAL A 55 3.18 -1.83 -12.71
N GLU A 56 3.03 -3.02 -13.30
CA GLU A 56 4.06 -3.64 -14.15
C GLU A 56 4.46 -2.74 -15.31
N ASN A 57 3.48 -2.14 -16.00
CA ASN A 57 3.76 -1.21 -17.10
C ASN A 57 4.53 0.02 -16.61
N ALA A 58 4.12 0.64 -15.51
CA ALA A 58 4.80 1.82 -14.96
C ALA A 58 6.26 1.51 -14.56
N LEU A 59 6.47 0.40 -13.85
CA LEU A 59 7.80 -0.05 -13.46
C LEU A 59 8.68 -0.43 -14.65
N SER A 60 8.09 -0.94 -15.74
CA SER A 60 8.84 -1.27 -16.95
C SER A 60 9.40 -0.02 -17.65
N THR A 61 8.73 1.13 -17.48
CA THR A 61 9.14 2.41 -18.07
C THR A 61 10.02 3.25 -17.14
N ALA A 62 9.79 3.18 -15.83
CA ALA A 62 10.49 3.98 -14.83
C ALA A 62 10.57 3.19 -13.49
N PRO A 63 11.53 2.26 -13.33
CA PRO A 63 11.58 1.36 -12.18
C PRO A 63 11.78 2.08 -10.83
N ASP A 64 12.47 3.22 -10.88
CA ASP A 64 12.80 4.06 -9.72
C ASP A 64 11.80 5.20 -9.49
N GLU A 65 10.67 5.19 -10.21
CA GLU A 65 9.65 6.22 -10.06
C GLU A 65 9.06 6.22 -8.64
N SER A 66 8.71 7.41 -8.14
CA SER A 66 7.98 7.50 -6.89
C SER A 66 6.64 6.76 -7.00
N PRO A 67 6.08 6.24 -5.89
CA PRO A 67 4.81 5.53 -5.94
C PRO A 67 3.61 6.36 -6.45
N GLU A 68 3.67 7.68 -6.30
CA GLU A 68 2.55 8.58 -6.62
C GLU A 68 2.15 8.58 -8.11
N PRO A 69 3.07 8.79 -9.08
CA PRO A 69 2.74 8.61 -10.50
C PRO A 69 2.13 7.25 -10.84
N ILE A 70 2.61 6.17 -10.21
CA ILE A 70 2.08 4.81 -10.40
C ILE A 70 0.62 4.77 -9.92
N ALA A 71 0.34 5.29 -8.72
CA ALA A 71 -1.02 5.34 -8.18
C ALA A 71 -1.96 6.15 -9.08
N GLN A 72 -1.52 7.30 -9.58
CA GLN A 72 -2.29 8.13 -10.51
C GLN A 72 -2.54 7.42 -11.85
N ALA A 73 -1.55 6.72 -12.39
CA ALA A 73 -1.70 5.93 -13.60
C ALA A 73 -2.75 4.83 -13.44
N CYS A 74 -2.76 4.15 -12.28
CA CYS A 74 -3.70 3.06 -12.03
C CYS A 74 -5.12 3.56 -11.79
N LEU A 75 -5.29 4.66 -11.04
CA LEU A 75 -6.59 5.31 -10.89
C LEU A 75 -7.15 5.78 -12.25
N ARG A 76 -6.29 6.36 -13.09
CA ARG A 76 -6.66 6.77 -14.45
C ARG A 76 -7.05 5.57 -15.30
N SER A 77 -6.29 4.49 -15.27
CA SER A 77 -6.59 3.27 -16.04
C SER A 77 -7.92 2.64 -15.62
N ALA A 78 -8.22 2.59 -14.32
CA ALA A 78 -9.51 2.10 -13.82
C ALA A 78 -10.68 2.99 -14.26
N LYS A 79 -10.51 4.33 -14.24
CA LYS A 79 -11.50 5.28 -14.77
C LYS A 79 -11.72 5.11 -16.26
N GLU A 80 -10.66 5.02 -17.05
CA GLU A 80 -10.71 4.80 -18.50
C GLU A 80 -11.41 3.47 -18.82
N TRP A 81 -11.08 2.40 -18.08
CA TRP A 81 -11.76 1.10 -18.18
C TRP A 81 -13.26 1.22 -17.92
N ALA A 82 -13.66 2.02 -16.94
CA ALA A 82 -15.05 2.31 -16.61
C ALA A 82 -15.71 3.40 -17.47
N ASN A 83 -15.16 3.68 -18.66
CA ASN A 83 -15.68 4.68 -19.60
C ASN A 83 -15.79 6.09 -18.97
N GLY A 84 -14.78 6.46 -18.19
CA GLY A 84 -14.59 7.80 -17.61
C GLY A 84 -15.20 8.02 -16.23
N LYS A 85 -15.98 7.05 -15.69
CA LYS A 85 -16.62 7.21 -14.38
C LYS A 85 -16.64 5.91 -13.58
N LEU A 86 -16.12 5.96 -12.36
CA LEU A 86 -16.24 4.87 -11.38
C LEU A 86 -17.65 4.87 -10.78
N SER A 87 -18.17 3.68 -10.51
CA SER A 87 -19.51 3.50 -9.94
C SER A 87 -19.55 3.59 -8.41
N ASP A 88 -18.39 3.60 -7.77
CA ASP A 88 -18.23 3.60 -6.31
C ASP A 88 -16.99 4.42 -5.89
N ASP A 89 -16.88 4.70 -4.60
CA ASP A 89 -15.74 5.41 -4.01
C ASP A 89 -14.47 4.57 -4.11
N ALA A 90 -13.41 5.22 -4.57
CA ALA A 90 -12.19 4.54 -4.96
C ALA A 90 -10.97 5.07 -4.20
N CYS A 91 -10.24 4.16 -3.57
CA CYS A 91 -8.98 4.43 -2.91
C CYS A 91 -7.91 3.45 -3.39
N LEU A 92 -6.71 3.97 -3.61
CA LEU A 92 -5.51 3.20 -3.93
C LEU A 92 -4.35 3.80 -3.14
N LEU A 93 -3.70 2.97 -2.32
CA LEU A 93 -2.50 3.32 -1.58
C LEU A 93 -1.34 2.46 -2.09
N ILE A 94 -0.20 3.08 -2.36
CA ILE A 94 1.02 2.37 -2.75
C ILE A 94 2.16 2.80 -1.82
N ALA A 95 2.75 1.83 -1.12
CA ALA A 95 3.92 2.02 -0.27
C ALA A 95 5.09 1.21 -0.82
N ARG A 96 6.25 1.85 -1.00
CA ARG A 96 7.50 1.17 -1.37
C ARG A 96 8.39 1.03 -0.15
N PHE A 97 8.82 -0.19 0.15
CA PHE A 97 9.76 -0.45 1.22
C PHE A 97 11.18 -0.08 0.76
N ILE A 98 11.80 0.90 1.40
CA ILE A 98 13.16 1.36 1.04
C ILE A 98 14.27 0.67 1.84
N GLY A 99 13.94 -0.31 2.68
CA GLY A 99 14.86 -0.92 3.62
C GLY A 99 14.99 -0.15 4.94
N MET A 100 15.69 -0.75 5.91
CA MET A 100 16.02 -0.09 7.17
C MET A 100 17.31 0.70 6.99
N ASN A 101 17.28 2.02 7.28
CA ASN A 101 18.49 2.79 7.41
C ASN A 101 19.23 2.38 8.70
N THR A 102 20.32 1.63 8.58
CA THR A 102 21.13 1.17 9.72
C THR A 102 22.07 2.24 10.29
N ASN A 103 21.97 3.50 9.86
CA ASN A 103 22.77 4.62 10.40
C ASN A 103 22.19 5.17 11.72
N ILE A 104 21.93 4.30 12.69
CA ILE A 104 21.80 4.71 14.08
C ILE A 104 23.17 4.45 14.73
N THR A 105 24.05 5.45 14.66
CA THR A 105 25.28 5.42 15.45
C THR A 105 24.88 5.57 16.92
N HIS A 106 24.89 4.47 17.66
CA HIS A 106 24.88 4.52 19.12
C HIS A 106 26.19 5.18 19.58
N GLU A 107 26.18 6.51 19.79
CA GLU A 107 27.16 7.11 20.69
C GLU A 107 26.92 6.53 22.08
N LYS A 108 27.80 5.63 22.50
CA LYS A 108 27.87 5.17 23.89
C LYS A 108 28.24 6.36 24.76
N ASN A 109 27.25 7.06 25.29
CA ASN A 109 27.48 8.01 26.36
C ASN A 109 27.49 7.24 27.68
N ASP A 110 28.70 6.91 28.12
CA ASP A 110 28.98 6.21 29.37
C ASP A 110 28.71 7.18 30.54
N ARG A 111 27.52 7.07 31.16
CA ARG A 111 27.17 7.57 32.51
C ARG A 111 25.74 7.16 32.93
N GLN A 112 25.68 6.10 33.72
CA GLN A 112 24.86 5.91 34.95
C GLN A 112 23.33 6.20 34.95
N THR A 113 22.56 5.11 35.05
CA THR A 113 21.38 4.86 35.94
C THR A 113 20.23 5.89 36.05
N THR A 114 19.04 5.49 35.56
CA THR A 114 17.72 5.37 36.25
C THR A 114 16.51 5.78 35.38
N LYS A 115 15.50 4.88 35.38
CA LYS A 115 14.06 5.05 35.08
C LYS A 115 13.58 5.27 33.64
N ASP A 116 12.83 4.28 33.18
CA ASP A 116 11.65 4.34 32.30
C ASP A 116 11.39 5.67 31.59
N ARG A 117 11.87 5.75 30.33
CA ARG A 117 11.24 6.57 29.29
C ARG A 117 11.31 5.82 27.97
N TYR A 118 10.18 5.24 27.57
CA TYR A 118 9.96 4.82 26.20
C TYR A 118 9.81 6.10 25.36
N VAL A 119 10.86 6.50 24.66
CA VAL A 119 10.84 7.66 23.76
C VAL A 119 10.46 7.15 22.38
N HIS A 120 9.27 7.55 21.92
CA HIS A 120 8.76 7.27 20.58
C HIS A 120 9.64 8.00 19.56
N GLY A 121 10.59 7.29 18.95
CA GLY A 121 11.27 7.75 17.75
C GLY A 121 10.41 7.39 16.54
N THR A 122 9.86 8.39 15.85
CA THR A 122 9.17 8.18 14.58
C THR A 122 10.21 7.70 13.54
N PRO A 123 10.06 6.52 12.92
CA PRO A 123 10.90 6.15 11.80
C PRO A 123 10.51 7.01 10.59
N SER A 124 11.35 7.99 10.26
CA SER A 124 11.30 8.69 8.98
C SER A 124 11.74 7.71 7.89
N GLY A 125 10.81 7.21 7.07
CA GLY A 125 11.19 6.38 5.92
C GLY A 125 10.06 5.76 5.10
N ALA A 126 8.81 5.78 5.57
CA ALA A 126 7.67 5.46 4.73
C ALA A 126 7.02 6.75 4.24
N THR A 127 7.24 7.11 2.97
CA THR A 127 6.37 8.10 2.34
C THR A 127 5.13 7.37 1.84
N ILE A 128 4.00 7.66 2.47
CA ILE A 128 2.68 7.17 2.13
C ILE A 128 2.08 8.18 1.16
N TYR A 129 1.70 7.73 -0.03
CA TYR A 129 1.06 8.54 -1.08
C TYR A 129 -0.35 8.04 -1.36
#